data_AF-A0A3N1B331-F1
#
_entry.id   AF-A0A3N1B331-F1
#
_cell.length_a   1.000
_cell.length_b   1.000
_cell.length_c   1.000
_cell.angle_alpha   90.00
_cell.angle_beta   90.00
_cell.angle_gamma   90.00
#
_symmetry.space_group_name_H-M   'P 1'
#
loop_
_entity.id
_entity.type
_entity.pdbx_description
1 polymer ?
#
loop_
_entity_poly.entity_id
_entity_poly.type
_entity_poly.pdbx_seq_one_letter_code
_entity_poly.pdbx_strand_id
1 'polypeptide(L)'
;MIASLTPDHPVPAIAAVTPPSGASRPRLTFLGTGYLGATYAICFAELGYEVIGFDVDADKIAKLSAGEVPFHEPGLDELLKRSLPLGQDGVRHPV
;
A
#
# COMPACT_ATOMS: atom_id res chain seq x y z
N MET A 1 -11.52 17.81 6.47
CA MET A 1 -11.83 17.06 7.70
C MET A 1 -11.04 15.77 7.66
N ILE A 2 -9.97 15.66 8.43
CA ILE A 2 -9.32 14.37 8.66
C ILE A 2 -10.18 13.73 9.74
N ALA A 3 -10.97 12.70 9.38
CA ALA A 3 -11.79 12.01 10.35
C ALA A 3 -10.87 11.45 11.44
N SER A 4 -11.20 11.72 12.71
CA SER A 4 -10.48 11.17 13.85
C SER A 4 -10.55 9.64 13.79
N LEU A 5 -9.51 8.99 13.28
CA LEU A 5 -9.35 7.54 13.32
C LEU A 5 -9.01 7.16 14.76
N THR A 6 -10.02 6.91 15.58
CA THR A 6 -9.84 6.18 16.84
C THR A 6 -9.45 4.74 16.52
N PRO A 7 -8.60 4.07 17.33
CA PRO A 7 -8.10 2.72 17.06
C PRO A 7 -9.19 1.66 16.83
N ASP A 8 -10.41 1.89 17.36
CA ASP A 8 -11.55 0.98 17.22
C ASP A 8 -12.45 1.25 16.00
N HIS A 9 -12.15 2.26 15.17
CA HIS A 9 -12.93 2.48 13.95
C HIS A 9 -12.34 1.67 12.79
N PRO A 10 -13.11 0.76 12.16
CA PRO A 10 -12.62 0.00 11.03
C PRO A 10 -12.21 0.94 9.90
N VAL A 11 -11.05 0.68 9.29
CA VAL A 11 -10.59 1.45 8.13
C VAL A 11 -11.60 1.24 7.01
N PRO A 12 -12.29 2.29 6.54
CA PRO A 12 -13.26 2.14 5.46
C PRO A 12 -12.52 1.71 4.19
N ALA A 13 -13.11 0.79 3.44
CA ALA A 13 -12.59 0.40 2.13
C ALA A 13 -12.58 1.62 1.20
N ILE A 14 -11.49 1.84 0.48
CA ILE A 14 -11.42 2.91 -0.52
C ILE A 14 -12.03 2.35 -1.81
N ALA A 15 -13.09 2.98 -2.32
CA ALA A 15 -13.71 2.56 -3.57
C ALA A 15 -12.71 2.74 -4.73
N ALA A 16 -12.58 1.72 -5.58
CA ALA A 16 -11.74 1.81 -6.78
C ALA A 16 -12.27 2.92 -7.72
N VAL A 17 -11.41 3.85 -8.10
CA VAL A 17 -11.77 4.99 -8.97
C VAL A 17 -11.53 4.61 -10.42
N THR A 18 -12.57 4.64 -11.25
CA THR A 18 -12.43 4.48 -12.71
C THR A 18 -11.78 5.73 -13.30
N PRO A 19 -10.68 5.61 -14.08
CA PRO A 19 -10.08 6.76 -14.72
C PRO A 19 -11.04 7.40 -15.75
N PRO A 20 -11.15 8.74 -15.79
CA PRO A 20 -12.16 9.46 -16.58
C PRO A 20 -12.04 9.27 -18.10
N SER A 21 -10.90 8.79 -18.61
CA SER A 21 -10.61 8.70 -20.05
C SER A 21 -10.64 7.28 -20.63
N GLY A 22 -10.92 6.25 -19.83
CA GLY A 22 -10.77 4.85 -20.27
C GLY A 22 -9.32 4.43 -20.51
N ALA A 23 -8.33 5.27 -20.17
CA ALA A 23 -6.93 4.93 -20.24
C ALA A 23 -6.55 3.87 -19.17
N SER A 24 -5.59 3.01 -19.50
CA SER A 24 -5.01 2.07 -18.54
C SER A 24 -4.34 2.82 -17.39
N ARG A 25 -4.51 2.35 -16.15
CA ARG A 25 -3.77 2.90 -15.01
C ARG A 25 -2.26 2.67 -15.24
N PRO A 26 -1.40 3.68 -15.01
CA PRO A 26 0.03 3.47 -15.04
C PRO A 26 0.46 2.57 -13.88
N ARG A 27 1.61 1.92 -14.06
CA ARG A 27 2.36 1.25 -12.98
C ARG A 27 3.11 2.33 -12.19
N LEU A 28 3.01 2.31 -10.87
CA LEU A 28 3.63 3.31 -10.00
C LEU A 28 4.80 2.69 -9.24
N THR A 29 5.95 3.35 -9.23
CA THR A 29 7.11 2.93 -8.43
C THR A 29 7.40 3.97 -7.37
N PHE A 30 7.46 3.53 -6.12
CA PHE A 30 7.79 4.38 -4.97
C PHE A 30 9.24 4.14 -4.56
N LEU A 31 10.09 5.15 -4.73
CA LEU A 31 11.49 5.11 -4.30
C LEU A 31 11.57 5.66 -2.88
N GLY A 32 11.81 4.76 -1.93
CA GLY A 32 11.74 4.96 -0.49
C GLY A 32 10.41 4.45 0.06
N THR A 33 10.49 3.54 1.04
CA THR A 33 9.34 2.96 1.75
C THR A 33 9.39 3.30 3.24
N GLY A 34 9.82 4.53 3.54
CA GLY A 34 9.61 5.15 4.86
C GLY A 34 8.14 5.56 5.05
N TYR A 35 7.88 6.36 6.09
CA TYR A 35 6.52 6.75 6.49
C TYR A 35 5.63 7.21 5.31
N LEU A 36 6.06 8.23 4.56
CA LEU A 36 5.26 8.75 3.44
C LEU A 36 5.22 7.79 2.25
N GLY A 37 6.36 7.20 1.89
CA GLY A 37 6.47 6.36 0.70
C GLY A 37 5.60 5.11 0.79
N ALA A 38 5.70 4.36 1.89
CA ALA A 38 4.89 3.17 2.11
C ALA A 38 3.40 3.52 2.29
N THR A 39 3.08 4.60 3.01
CA THR A 39 1.68 5.05 3.16
C THR A 39 1.04 5.34 1.82
N TYR A 40 1.72 6.10 0.93
CA TYR A 40 1.19 6.37 -0.39
C TYR A 40 1.12 5.13 -1.26
N ALA A 41 2.17 4.30 -1.27
CA ALA A 41 2.19 3.07 -2.05
C ALA A 41 0.99 2.16 -1.71
N ILE A 42 0.72 1.95 -0.42
CA ILE A 42 -0.42 1.18 0.07
C ILE A 42 -1.75 1.83 -0.34
N CYS A 43 -1.89 3.16 -0.21
CA CYS A 43 -3.09 3.88 -0.64
C CYS A 43 -3.37 3.73 -2.14
N PHE A 44 -2.33 3.81 -2.98
CA PHE A 44 -2.48 3.65 -4.43
C PHE A 44 -2.77 2.20 -4.83
N ALA A 45 -2.18 1.24 -4.14
CA ALA A 45 -2.48 -0.18 -4.36
C ALA A 45 -3.96 -0.48 -4.00
N GLU A 46 -4.44 0.05 -2.88
CA GLU A 46 -5.86 -0.03 -2.48
C GLU A 46 -6.79 0.65 -3.51
N LEU A 47 -6.34 1.73 -4.17
CA LEU A 47 -7.06 2.38 -5.27
C LEU A 47 -7.05 1.57 -6.58
N GLY A 48 -6.36 0.42 -6.61
CA GLY A 48 -6.30 -0.49 -7.75
C GLY A 48 -5.23 -0.14 -8.78
N TYR A 49 -4.19 0.59 -8.39
CA TYR A 49 -2.98 0.76 -9.20
C TYR A 49 -2.04 -0.44 -9.00
N GLU A 50 -1.28 -0.77 -10.02
CA GLU A 50 -0.11 -1.65 -9.84
C GLU A 50 1.01 -0.81 -9.23
N VAL A 51 1.52 -1.24 -8.08
CA VAL A 51 2.53 -0.51 -7.31
C VAL A 51 3.74 -1.40 -7.03
N ILE A 52 4.93 -0.80 -7.08
CA ILE A 52 6.19 -1.43 -6.68
C ILE A 52 6.91 -0.50 -5.69
N GLY A 53 7.22 -1.03 -4.52
CA GLY A 53 8.03 -0.37 -3.50
C GLY A 53 9.51 -0.72 -3.67
N PHE A 54 10.38 0.28 -3.57
CA PHE A 54 11.83 0.10 -3.56
C PHE A 54 12.44 0.89 -2.41
N ASP A 55 13.32 0.27 -1.63
CA ASP A 55 14.08 0.92 -0.56
C ASP A 55 15.47 0.31 -0.51
N VAL A 56 16.44 1.09 -0.03
CA VAL A 56 17.81 0.60 0.20
C VAL A 56 17.90 -0.29 1.43
N ASP A 57 16.93 -0.15 2.33
CA ASP A 57 16.79 -0.93 3.54
C ASP A 57 15.99 -2.22 3.27
N ALA A 58 16.71 -3.34 3.18
CA ALA A 58 16.13 -4.65 2.90
C ALA A 58 15.16 -5.11 4.00
N ASP A 59 15.33 -4.67 5.25
CA ASP A 59 14.47 -5.09 6.36
C ASP A 59 13.08 -4.47 6.23
N LYS A 60 12.99 -3.21 5.77
CA LYS A 60 11.69 -2.59 5.45
C LYS A 60 10.98 -3.33 4.34
N ILE A 61 11.70 -3.70 3.29
CA ILE A 61 11.15 -4.45 2.16
C ILE A 61 10.63 -5.82 2.62
N ALA A 62 11.40 -6.53 3.45
CA ALA A 62 10.98 -7.82 3.99
C ALA A 62 9.71 -7.72 4.83
N LYS A 63 9.63 -6.72 5.73
CA LYS A 63 8.44 -6.47 6.56
C LYS A 63 7.21 -6.14 5.72
N LEU A 64 7.33 -5.20 4.78
CA LEU A 64 6.22 -4.81 3.91
C LEU A 64 5.72 -5.98 3.06
N SER A 65 6.64 -6.80 2.53
CA SER A 65 6.29 -8.02 1.78
C SER A 65 5.56 -9.06 2.65
N ALA A 66 5.85 -9.09 3.95
CA ALA A 66 5.20 -9.94 4.93
C ALA A 66 3.85 -9.37 5.44
N GLY A 67 3.45 -8.16 5.02
CA GLY A 67 2.24 -7.51 5.49
C GLY A 67 2.39 -6.80 6.84
N GLU A 68 3.62 -6.44 7.21
CA GLU A 68 3.96 -5.67 8.41
C GLU A 68 4.48 -4.28 8.00
N VAL A 69 3.87 -3.22 8.53
CA VAL A 69 4.37 -1.85 8.34
C VAL A 69 5.53 -1.60 9.31
N PRO A 70 6.71 -1.10 8.86
CA PRO A 70 7.88 -0.90 9.71
C PRO A 70 7.78 0.33 10.64
N PHE A 71 6.60 0.93 10.78
CA PHE A 71 6.30 2.10 11.60
C PHE A 71 4.83 2.09 12.00
N HIS A 72 4.46 2.88 13.03
CA HIS A 72 3.08 2.95 13.49
C HIS A 72 2.29 3.99 12.68
N GLU A 73 1.30 3.53 11.92
CA GLU A 73 0.24 4.33 11.32
C GLU A 73 -1.10 3.60 11.52
N PRO A 74 -2.08 4.20 12.23
CA PRO A 74 -3.35 3.54 12.52
C PRO A 74 -4.06 2.98 11.28
N GLY A 75 -4.26 1.66 11.26
CA GLY A 75 -5.01 0.97 10.20
C GLY A 75 -4.22 0.65 8.93
N LEU A 76 -2.96 1.07 8.82
CA LEU A 76 -2.16 0.86 7.62
C LEU A 76 -1.79 -0.63 7.39
N ASP A 77 -1.56 -1.39 8.46
CA ASP A 77 -1.31 -2.85 8.36
C ASP A 77 -2.48 -3.59 7.71
N GLU A 78 -3.71 -3.20 8.05
CA GLU A 78 -4.91 -3.82 7.48
C GLU A 78 -5.10 -3.44 6.00
N LEU A 79 -4.78 -2.20 5.62
CA LEU A 79 -4.75 -1.80 4.21
C LEU A 79 -3.67 -2.53 3.43
N LEU A 80 -2.48 -2.69 4.01
CA LEU A 80 -1.37 -3.42 3.40
C LEU A 80 -1.75 -4.88 3.13
N LYS A 81 -2.27 -5.59 4.14
CA LYS A 81 -2.70 -6.99 3.99
C LYS A 81 -3.75 -7.19 2.90
N ARG A 82 -4.66 -6.24 2.73
CA ARG A 82 -5.69 -6.25 1.66
C ARG A 82 -5.11 -5.95 0.28
N SER A 83 -4.10 -5.10 0.23
CA SER A 83 -3.51 -4.58 -1.01
C SER A 83 -2.32 -5.39 -1.53
N LEU A 84 -1.74 -6.27 -0.71
CA LEU A 84 -0.57 -7.07 -1.07
C LEU A 84 -0.89 -8.04 -2.21
N PRO A 85 -0.33 -7.83 -3.41
CA PRO A 85 -0.51 -8.76 -4.51
C PRO A 85 0.29 -10.05 -4.25
N LEU A 86 -0.23 -11.17 -4.73
CA LEU A 86 0.56 -12.38 -4.86
C LEU A 86 1.37 -12.26 -6.16
N GLY A 87 2.69 -12.38 -6.07
CA GLY A 87 3.58 -12.45 -7.23
C GLY A 87 3.31 -13.71 -8.06
N GLN A 88 3.70 -13.65 -9.33
CA GLN A 88 3.59 -14.77 -10.27
C GLN A 88 4.44 -15.98 -9.83
N ASP A 89 5.48 -15.72 -9.04
CA ASP A 89 6.37 -16.67 -8.39
C ASP A 89 5.81 -17.23 -7.07
N GLY A 90 4.59 -16.84 -6.68
CA GLY A 90 3.97 -17.20 -5.41
C GLY A 90 4.50 -16.41 -4.21
N VAL A 91 5.39 -15.42 -4.43
CA VAL A 91 5.94 -14.55 -3.38
C VAL A 91 5.16 -13.25 -3.34
N ARG A 92 4.83 -12.73 -2.16
CA ARG A 92 4.25 -11.39 -2.05
C ARG A 92 5.34 -10.35 -2.30
N HIS A 93 5.15 -9.51 -3.30
CA HIS A 93 6.04 -8.38 -3.53
C HIS A 93 5.55 -7.19 -2.70
N PRO A 94 6.47 -6.34 -2.21
CA PRO A 94 6.08 -5.14 -1.49
C PRO A 94 5.29 -4.23 -2.43
N VAL A 95 4.21 -3.65 -1.90
CA VAL A 95 3.67 -2.39 -2.44
C VAL A 95 4.67 -1.27 -2.20
#